data_AF-A0A9X4ASY7-F1
#
_entry.id   AF-A0A9X4ASY7-F1
#
_cell.length_a   1.000
_cell.length_b   1.000
_cell.length_c   1.000
_cell.angle_alpha   90.00
_cell.angle_beta   90.00
_cell.angle_gamma   90.00
#
_symmetry.space_group_name_H-M   'P 1'
#
loop_
_entity.id
_entity.type
_entity.pdbx_description
1 polymer ?
#
loop_
_entity_poly.entity_id
_entity_poly.type
_entity_poly.pdbx_seq_one_letter_code
_entity_poly.pdbx_strand_id
1 'polypeptide(L)'
;MRAFLVATLFLAGFSLSCASADDGSIRPEPPAETPNALAPLPQEFAQLGKPCPPPDQKTDYAAPYAGCGKDGHVGIVTVGRHTGLPEGAQKLEGSMGKVQVLIESERVWVQGTCVWCRNLTEQTSVVHLAYATDEQLMQIQMQAELTNKSPLRDAEAWRAAVAAWEPRK
;
A
#
# COMPACT_ATOMS: atom_id res chain seq x y z
N MET A 1 -53.71 -24.16 45.22
CA MET A 1 -52.70 -24.12 46.31
C MET A 1 -51.93 -22.82 46.18
N ARG A 2 -51.85 -22.06 47.28
CA ARG A 2 -50.91 -20.96 47.65
C ARG A 2 -50.60 -19.92 46.54
N ALA A 3 -51.10 -18.68 46.62
CA ALA A 3 -50.66 -17.61 47.54
C ALA A 3 -49.14 -17.36 47.48
N PHE A 4 -48.56 -16.16 47.39
CA PHE A 4 -48.94 -14.75 47.55
C PHE A 4 -47.65 -13.98 47.08
N LEU A 5 -47.72 -12.96 46.23
CA LEU A 5 -47.75 -11.52 46.56
C LEU A 5 -46.40 -10.84 46.93
N VAL A 6 -46.31 -9.57 46.50
CA VAL A 6 -45.45 -8.45 46.97
C VAL A 6 -44.04 -8.36 46.34
N ALA A 7 -43.70 -7.46 45.41
CA ALA A 7 -43.83 -5.99 45.28
C ALA A 7 -42.60 -5.19 45.76
N THR A 8 -42.28 -4.19 44.92
CA THR A 8 -41.65 -2.88 45.20
C THR A 8 -40.14 -2.76 45.48
N LEU A 9 -39.49 -2.06 44.53
CA LEU A 9 -38.64 -0.87 44.66
C LEU A 9 -37.52 -0.87 45.72
N PHE A 10 -36.28 -0.55 45.33
CA PHE A 10 -35.60 0.70 45.71
C PHE A 10 -34.27 0.87 44.95
N LEU A 11 -33.99 2.15 44.65
CA LEU A 11 -32.83 2.73 43.96
C LEU A 11 -31.51 2.65 44.74
N ALA A 12 -30.44 3.05 44.03
CA ALA A 12 -29.05 3.31 44.44
C ALA A 12 -28.16 2.06 44.42
N GLY A 13 -27.10 1.98 43.62
CA GLY A 13 -26.18 3.04 43.24
C GLY A 13 -24.87 2.79 43.96
N PHE A 14 -24.02 1.92 43.40
CA PHE A 14 -22.59 1.91 43.70
C PHE A 14 -21.85 1.46 42.45
N SER A 15 -21.24 2.44 41.80
CA SER A 15 -20.08 2.35 40.94
C SER A 15 -19.04 1.43 41.56
N LEU A 16 -18.95 0.19 41.07
CA LEU A 16 -17.68 -0.52 41.11
C LEU A 16 -16.87 -0.06 39.91
N SER A 17 -16.14 1.03 40.14
CA SER A 17 -14.85 1.24 39.51
C SER A 17 -14.08 -0.08 39.58
N CYS A 18 -13.78 -0.67 38.42
CA CYS A 18 -12.67 -1.61 38.33
C CYS A 18 -11.40 -0.79 38.57
N ALA A 19 -11.09 -0.55 39.84
CA ALA A 19 -9.74 -0.30 40.29
C ALA A 19 -8.98 -1.57 39.94
N SER A 20 -8.36 -1.57 38.76
CA SER A 20 -7.26 -2.47 38.46
C SER A 20 -6.26 -2.29 39.60
N ALA A 21 -6.12 -3.31 40.44
CA ALA A 21 -5.02 -3.38 41.37
C ALA A 21 -3.75 -3.28 40.52
N ASP A 22 -3.06 -2.15 40.65
CA ASP A 22 -1.72 -1.92 40.13
C ASP A 22 -0.77 -2.74 41.02
N ASP A 23 -0.85 -4.07 40.87
CA ASP A 23 0.15 -4.98 41.37
C ASP A 23 1.39 -4.67 40.54
N GLY A 24 2.41 -4.03 41.14
CA GLY A 24 3.62 -3.47 40.51
C GLY A 24 4.51 -4.48 39.76
N SER A 25 3.92 -5.55 39.26
CA SER A 25 4.41 -6.44 38.25
C SER A 25 4.59 -5.68 36.95
N ILE A 26 5.86 -5.43 36.62
CA ILE A 26 6.31 -5.01 35.30
C ILE A 26 5.78 -6.07 34.32
N ARG A 27 4.66 -5.79 33.66
CA ARG A 27 4.25 -6.57 32.49
C ARG A 27 5.42 -6.50 31.51
N PRO A 28 5.99 -7.64 31.09
CA PRO A 28 6.96 -7.64 30.01
C PRO A 28 6.32 -6.88 28.84
N GLU A 29 6.98 -5.80 28.42
CA GLU A 29 6.60 -5.08 27.21
C GLU A 29 6.43 -6.14 26.10
N PRO A 30 5.32 -6.12 25.34
CA PRO A 30 5.18 -7.00 24.20
C PRO A 30 6.46 -6.86 23.38
N PRO A 31 7.12 -7.96 22.99
CA PRO A 31 8.34 -7.87 22.20
C PRO A 31 8.03 -6.97 21.01
N ALA A 32 8.83 -5.90 20.85
CA ALA A 32 8.70 -4.99 19.73
C ALA A 32 8.54 -5.83 18.47
N GLU A 33 7.42 -5.67 17.77
CA GLU A 33 7.16 -6.41 16.54
C GLU A 33 8.40 -6.24 15.65
N THR A 34 9.13 -7.33 15.45
CA THR A 34 10.25 -7.36 14.52
C THR A 34 9.72 -6.79 13.21
N PRO A 35 10.32 -5.72 12.65
CA PRO A 35 9.87 -5.16 11.40
C PRO A 35 9.74 -6.30 10.40
N ASN A 36 8.52 -6.57 9.93
CA ASN A 36 8.26 -7.63 8.96
C ASN A 36 9.32 -7.49 7.86
N ALA A 37 10.22 -8.47 7.76
CA ALA A 37 11.25 -8.45 6.76
C ALA A 37 10.54 -8.36 5.40
N LEU A 38 10.72 -7.23 4.71
CA LEU A 38 10.12 -7.00 3.40
C LEU A 38 10.51 -8.19 2.52
N ALA A 39 9.51 -8.90 1.99
CA ALA A 39 9.76 -10.02 1.09
C ALA A 39 10.68 -9.56 -0.05
N PRO A 40 11.60 -10.43 -0.52
CA PRO A 40 12.50 -10.07 -1.61
C PRO A 40 11.68 -9.69 -2.85
N LEU A 41 12.17 -8.70 -3.59
CA LEU A 41 11.54 -8.31 -4.85
C LEU A 41 11.58 -9.51 -5.83
N PRO A 42 10.48 -9.78 -6.56
CA PRO A 42 10.50 -10.66 -7.72
C PRO A 42 11.60 -10.25 -8.70
N GLN A 43 12.15 -11.25 -9.40
CA GLN A 43 13.35 -11.08 -10.23
C GLN A 43 13.19 -9.98 -11.29
N GLU A 44 12.01 -9.83 -11.88
CA GLU A 44 11.72 -8.79 -12.87
C GLU A 44 11.89 -7.36 -12.32
N PHE A 45 11.80 -7.17 -11.00
CA PHE A 45 11.94 -5.88 -10.34
C PHE A 45 13.28 -5.72 -9.61
N ALA A 46 14.19 -6.70 -9.70
CA ALA A 46 15.47 -6.71 -8.96
C ALA A 46 16.41 -5.55 -9.34
N GLN A 47 16.22 -4.94 -10.50
CA GLN A 47 16.97 -3.77 -10.97
C GLN A 47 16.55 -2.46 -10.28
N LEU A 48 15.41 -2.44 -9.58
CA LEU A 48 14.91 -1.25 -8.90
C LEU A 48 15.93 -0.74 -7.85
N GLY A 49 16.23 0.56 -7.89
CA GLY A 49 17.24 1.19 -7.03
C GLY A 49 18.69 0.81 -7.36
N LYS A 50 18.95 0.02 -8.42
CA LYS A 50 20.31 -0.21 -8.92
C LYS A 50 20.76 0.96 -9.80
N PRO A 51 22.07 1.15 -9.99
CA PRO A 51 22.56 2.08 -11.00
C PRO A 51 21.97 1.78 -12.38
N CYS A 52 21.67 2.83 -13.12
CA CYS A 52 21.14 2.73 -14.46
C CYS A 52 22.10 2.02 -15.40
N PRO A 53 21.58 1.16 -16.30
CA PRO A 53 22.40 0.61 -17.36
C PRO A 53 22.86 1.73 -18.31
N PRO A 54 24.02 1.57 -18.96
CA PRO A 54 24.47 2.50 -19.98
C PRO A 54 23.45 2.58 -21.15
N PRO A 55 23.35 3.73 -21.83
CA PRO A 55 22.29 4.03 -22.81
C PRO A 55 22.25 3.10 -24.04
N ASP A 56 23.28 2.29 -24.27
CA ASP A 56 23.43 1.47 -25.46
C ASP A 56 22.83 0.05 -25.31
N GLN A 57 22.25 -0.28 -24.15
CA GLN A 57 21.50 -1.52 -24.01
C GLN A 57 20.22 -1.43 -24.86
N LYS A 58 20.22 -2.16 -25.99
CA LYS A 58 19.01 -2.39 -26.78
C LYS A 58 17.89 -2.84 -25.85
N THR A 59 16.84 -2.04 -25.75
CA THR A 59 15.62 -2.37 -25.05
C THR A 59 14.91 -3.46 -25.82
N ASP A 60 14.89 -4.67 -25.27
CA ASP A 60 13.97 -5.71 -25.73
C ASP A 60 12.55 -5.30 -25.33
N TYR A 61 11.68 -5.10 -26.32
CA TYR A 61 10.29 -4.72 -26.10
C TYR A 61 9.48 -5.78 -25.34
N ALA A 62 9.97 -7.02 -25.25
CA ALA A 62 9.37 -8.08 -24.44
C ALA A 62 9.86 -8.10 -22.98
N ALA A 63 10.93 -7.36 -22.65
CA ALA A 63 11.50 -7.32 -21.31
C ALA A 63 10.78 -6.30 -20.40
N PRO A 64 10.91 -6.44 -19.06
CA PRO A 64 10.51 -5.40 -18.13
C PRO A 64 11.08 -4.02 -18.53
N TYR A 65 10.22 -3.02 -18.61
CA TYR A 65 10.64 -1.65 -18.84
C TYR A 65 11.26 -1.07 -17.57
N ALA A 66 12.54 -0.69 -17.64
CA ALA A 66 13.25 0.00 -16.57
C ALA A 66 13.33 1.50 -16.88
N GLY A 67 12.84 2.35 -15.98
CA GLY A 67 12.99 3.80 -16.10
C GLY A 67 14.11 4.32 -15.19
N CYS A 68 15.08 4.99 -15.79
CA CYS A 68 16.09 5.73 -15.04
C CYS A 68 15.48 6.93 -14.32
N GLY A 69 15.77 7.01 -13.02
CA GLY A 69 15.29 8.04 -12.11
C GLY A 69 16.37 9.05 -11.75
N LYS A 70 16.23 9.60 -10.54
CA LYS A 70 17.19 10.52 -9.91
C LYS A 70 18.50 9.81 -9.61
N ASP A 71 19.56 10.59 -9.52
CA ASP A 71 20.91 10.16 -9.12
C ASP A 71 21.49 8.99 -9.94
N GLY A 72 20.99 8.79 -11.17
CA GLY A 72 21.45 7.71 -12.04
C GLY A 72 21.04 6.32 -11.58
N HIS A 73 19.97 6.19 -10.79
CA HIS A 73 19.43 4.90 -10.32
C HIS A 73 18.09 4.59 -11.00
N VAL A 74 17.76 3.31 -11.13
CA VAL A 74 16.46 2.87 -11.66
C VAL A 74 15.36 3.23 -10.67
N GLY A 75 14.50 4.19 -11.03
CA GLY A 75 13.43 4.69 -10.18
C GLY A 75 12.10 3.95 -10.33
N ILE A 76 11.89 3.30 -11.49
CA ILE A 76 10.66 2.60 -11.82
C ILE A 76 10.95 1.36 -12.66
N VAL A 77 10.20 0.29 -12.42
CA VAL A 77 10.18 -0.89 -13.27
C VAL A 77 8.74 -1.29 -13.55
N THR A 78 8.44 -1.57 -14.82
CA THR A 78 7.10 -1.90 -15.29
C THR A 78 7.12 -3.19 -16.11
N VAL A 79 6.17 -4.08 -15.87
CA VAL A 79 5.95 -5.30 -16.66
C VAL A 79 4.53 -5.33 -17.21
N GLY A 80 4.38 -5.71 -18.48
CA GLY A 80 3.08 -5.87 -19.15
C GLY A 80 2.40 -7.21 -18.88
N ARG A 81 2.40 -7.65 -17.61
CA ARG A 81 1.67 -8.85 -17.15
C ARG A 81 1.24 -8.71 -15.68
N HIS A 82 0.27 -9.52 -15.27
CA HIS A 82 -0.04 -9.73 -13.86
C HIS A 82 1.05 -10.57 -13.18
N THR A 83 1.71 -10.02 -12.16
CA THR A 83 2.72 -10.75 -11.36
C THR A 83 2.19 -11.26 -10.02
N GLY A 84 0.93 -10.95 -9.68
CA GLY A 84 0.44 -11.03 -8.30
C GLY A 84 1.11 -9.97 -7.42
N LEU A 85 0.35 -9.33 -6.54
CA LEU A 85 0.95 -8.48 -5.51
C LEU A 85 1.16 -9.28 -4.22
N PRO A 86 2.19 -8.94 -3.42
CA PRO A 86 2.32 -9.48 -2.06
C PRO A 86 1.05 -9.23 -1.22
N GLU A 87 0.89 -10.00 -0.15
CA GLU A 87 -0.21 -9.80 0.80
C GLU A 87 -0.22 -8.35 1.35
N GLY A 88 -1.41 -7.82 1.59
CA GLY A 88 -1.60 -6.44 2.09
C GLY A 88 -1.85 -5.39 1.00
N ALA A 89 -1.89 -5.78 -0.28
CA ALA A 89 -2.30 -4.88 -1.35
C ALA A 89 -3.77 -4.42 -1.18
N GLN A 90 -3.98 -3.11 -1.24
CA GLN A 90 -5.30 -2.49 -1.20
C GLN A 90 -5.91 -2.44 -2.60
N LYS A 91 -7.19 -2.81 -2.70
CA LYS A 91 -7.94 -2.78 -3.96
C LYS A 91 -8.69 -1.45 -4.09
N LEU A 92 -8.43 -0.74 -5.18
CA LEU A 92 -9.14 0.47 -5.60
C LEU A 92 -9.98 0.12 -6.84
N GLU A 93 -11.31 0.19 -6.70
CA GLU A 93 -12.25 -0.10 -7.80
C GLU A 93 -12.51 1.17 -8.61
N GLY A 94 -11.56 1.53 -9.47
CA GLY A 94 -11.58 2.74 -10.28
C GLY A 94 -12.31 2.63 -11.62
N SER A 95 -12.29 3.74 -12.35
CA SER A 95 -12.92 3.91 -13.66
C SER A 95 -12.26 3.06 -14.76
N MET A 96 -10.99 2.69 -14.60
CA MET A 96 -10.25 1.83 -15.54
C MET A 96 -10.37 0.34 -15.20
N GLY A 97 -10.92 -0.02 -14.05
CA GLY A 97 -11.07 -1.41 -13.58
C GLY A 97 -10.55 -1.60 -12.16
N LYS A 98 -10.08 -2.82 -11.86
CA LYS A 98 -9.49 -3.14 -10.55
C LYS A 98 -8.03 -2.74 -10.52
N VAL A 99 -7.72 -1.69 -9.76
CA VAL A 99 -6.36 -1.29 -9.42
C VAL A 99 -6.02 -1.88 -8.06
N GLN A 100 -4.79 -2.35 -7.89
CA GLN A 100 -4.27 -2.80 -6.62
C GLN A 100 -3.00 -2.03 -6.29
N VAL A 101 -2.94 -1.49 -5.07
CA VAL A 101 -1.83 -0.68 -4.58
C VAL A 101 -1.26 -1.30 -3.32
N LEU A 102 0.04 -1.57 -3.31
CA LEU A 102 0.77 -1.97 -2.10
C LEU A 102 1.83 -0.91 -1.80
N ILE A 103 1.84 -0.43 -0.55
CA ILE A 103 2.74 0.63 -0.10
C ILE A 103 3.70 0.05 0.93
N GLU A 104 4.96 -0.03 0.57
CA GLU A 104 6.07 -0.39 1.44
C GLU A 104 6.84 0.88 1.85
N SER A 105 7.78 0.78 2.78
CA SER A 105 8.51 1.95 3.30
C SER A 105 9.22 2.76 2.22
N GLU A 106 9.82 2.09 1.24
CA GLU A 106 10.63 2.72 0.19
C GLU A 106 10.03 2.58 -1.21
N ARG A 107 8.95 1.80 -1.34
CA ARG A 107 8.45 1.34 -2.63
C ARG A 107 6.93 1.40 -2.68
N VAL A 108 6.42 1.68 -3.87
CA VAL A 108 4.99 1.57 -4.14
C VAL A 108 4.79 0.68 -5.35
N TRP A 109 3.87 -0.26 -5.18
CA TRP A 109 3.42 -1.17 -6.20
C TRP A 109 2.06 -0.72 -6.69
N VAL A 110 1.91 -0.68 -8.01
CA VAL A 110 0.63 -0.41 -8.65
C VAL A 110 0.42 -1.46 -9.72
N GLN A 111 -0.61 -2.27 -9.53
CA GLN A 111 -1.07 -3.23 -10.51
C GLN A 111 -2.44 -2.79 -11.02
N GLY A 112 -2.63 -2.76 -12.33
CA GLY A 112 -3.89 -2.38 -12.91
C GLY A 112 -4.15 -3.11 -14.23
N THR A 113 -5.41 -3.14 -14.61
CA THR A 113 -5.85 -3.63 -15.91
C THR A 113 -6.45 -2.46 -16.67
N CYS A 114 -5.95 -2.17 -17.87
CA CYS A 114 -6.58 -1.17 -18.74
C CYS A 114 -7.57 -1.86 -19.68
N VAL A 115 -8.84 -1.88 -19.30
CA VAL A 115 -9.91 -2.54 -20.08
C VAL A 115 -10.24 -1.75 -21.36
N TRP A 116 -9.99 -0.44 -21.36
CA TRP A 116 -10.26 0.47 -22.48
C TRP A 116 -9.06 0.68 -23.42
N CYS A 117 -7.91 0.12 -23.09
CA CYS A 117 -6.76 0.11 -23.99
C CYS A 117 -7.07 -0.80 -25.18
N ARG A 118 -6.55 -0.46 -26.38
CA ARG A 118 -6.77 -1.26 -27.62
C ARG A 118 -6.49 -2.75 -27.44
N ASN A 119 -5.59 -3.09 -26.53
CA ASN A 119 -5.36 -4.43 -26.03
C ASN A 119 -5.58 -4.43 -24.52
N LEU A 120 -6.28 -5.45 -23.99
CA LEU A 120 -6.34 -5.71 -22.55
C LEU A 120 -4.92 -5.78 -22.03
N THR A 121 -4.50 -4.76 -21.31
CA THR A 121 -3.14 -4.67 -20.80
C THR A 121 -3.22 -4.79 -19.29
N GLU A 122 -2.73 -5.91 -18.78
CA GLU A 122 -2.42 -6.07 -17.37
C GLU A 122 -1.02 -5.56 -17.15
N GLN A 123 -0.85 -4.62 -16.23
CA GLN A 123 0.44 -4.01 -15.96
C GLN A 123 0.70 -4.02 -14.47
N THR A 124 1.92 -4.39 -14.09
CA THR A 124 2.44 -4.20 -12.73
C THR A 124 3.64 -3.26 -12.79
N SER A 125 3.58 -2.19 -12.01
CA SER A 125 4.64 -1.19 -11.89
C SER A 125 5.10 -1.12 -10.43
N VAL A 126 6.42 -1.02 -10.23
CA VAL A 126 7.02 -0.77 -8.91
C VAL A 126 7.90 0.47 -9.01
N VAL A 127 7.68 1.41 -8.09
CA VAL A 127 8.43 2.65 -8.00
C VAL A 127 9.24 2.67 -6.71
N HIS A 128 10.49 3.13 -6.79
CA HIS A 128 11.34 3.38 -5.63
C HIS A 128 11.29 4.86 -5.28
N LEU A 129 10.68 5.19 -4.14
CA LEU A 129 10.31 6.57 -3.80
C LEU A 129 11.52 7.51 -3.72
N ALA A 130 12.65 7.05 -3.20
CA ALA A 130 13.88 7.83 -3.13
C ALA A 130 14.50 8.15 -4.50
N TYR A 131 14.38 7.24 -5.48
CA TYR A 131 15.06 7.35 -6.77
C TYR A 131 14.12 7.74 -7.92
N ALA A 132 12.81 7.71 -7.73
CA ALA A 132 11.87 8.07 -8.78
C ALA A 132 11.90 9.57 -9.09
N THR A 133 11.80 9.93 -10.38
CA THR A 133 11.54 11.31 -10.76
C THR A 133 10.11 11.71 -10.42
N ASP A 134 9.85 13.01 -10.38
CA ASP A 134 8.51 13.51 -10.12
C ASP A 134 7.54 13.11 -11.24
N GLU A 135 8.00 13.05 -12.48
CA GLU A 135 7.21 12.55 -13.61
C GLU A 135 6.85 11.07 -13.44
N GLN A 136 7.80 10.24 -13.01
CA GLN A 136 7.54 8.82 -12.76
C GLN A 136 6.52 8.63 -11.63
N LEU A 137 6.64 9.38 -10.54
CA LEU A 137 5.68 9.35 -9.44
C LEU A 137 4.27 9.76 -9.91
N MET A 138 4.18 10.85 -10.68
CA MET A 138 2.90 11.31 -11.23
C MET A 138 2.28 10.29 -12.19
N GLN A 139 3.07 9.62 -13.03
CA GLN A 139 2.60 8.55 -13.91
C GLN A 139 2.00 7.39 -13.13
N ILE A 140 2.69 6.94 -12.07
CA ILE A 140 2.20 5.84 -11.23
C ILE A 140 0.98 6.24 -10.40
N GLN A 141 0.91 7.49 -9.93
CA GLN A 141 -0.30 8.01 -9.28
C GLN A 141 -1.51 7.99 -10.20
N MET A 142 -1.34 8.40 -11.46
CA MET A 142 -2.42 8.34 -12.45
C MET A 142 -2.82 6.90 -12.74
N GLN A 143 -1.86 5.97 -12.84
CA GLN A 143 -2.15 4.54 -12.98
C GLN A 143 -2.94 4.01 -11.78
N ALA A 144 -2.66 4.53 -10.58
CA ALA A 144 -3.38 4.22 -9.35
C ALA A 144 -4.74 4.96 -9.21
N GLU A 145 -5.13 5.77 -10.20
CA GLU A 145 -6.31 6.65 -10.18
C GLU A 145 -6.35 7.64 -9.02
N LEU A 146 -5.20 8.00 -8.46
CA LEU A 146 -5.10 9.02 -7.42
C LEU A 146 -5.18 10.42 -8.04
N THR A 147 -5.98 11.31 -7.45
CA THR A 147 -6.33 12.64 -8.00
C THR A 147 -5.36 13.75 -7.56
N ASN A 148 -4.26 13.42 -6.90
CA ASN A 148 -3.29 14.37 -6.37
C ASN A 148 -2.63 15.19 -7.48
N LYS A 149 -2.55 16.51 -7.27
CA LYS A 149 -1.91 17.46 -8.21
C LYS A 149 -0.38 17.52 -8.09
N SER A 150 0.18 16.86 -7.06
CA SER A 150 1.61 16.89 -6.75
C SER A 150 2.16 15.47 -6.60
N PRO A 151 3.45 15.25 -6.88
CA PRO A 151 4.10 13.96 -6.67
C PRO A 151 4.04 13.53 -5.21
N LEU A 152 3.57 12.31 -4.96
CA LEU A 152 3.55 11.64 -3.67
C LEU A 152 4.94 11.02 -3.45
N ARG A 153 5.79 11.73 -2.69
CA ARG A 153 7.23 11.41 -2.59
C ARG A 153 7.58 10.42 -1.49
N ASP A 154 6.65 10.12 -0.59
CA ASP A 154 6.88 9.25 0.56
C ASP A 154 5.69 8.32 0.81
N ALA A 155 5.95 7.25 1.56
CA ALA A 155 4.96 6.21 1.81
C ALA A 155 3.74 6.73 2.60
N GLU A 156 3.90 7.75 3.44
CA GLU A 156 2.80 8.32 4.21
C GLU A 156 1.84 9.11 3.31
N ALA A 157 2.39 9.94 2.41
CA ALA A 157 1.61 10.64 1.40
C ALA A 157 0.83 9.67 0.50
N TRP A 158 1.44 8.55 0.12
CA TRP A 158 0.76 7.48 -0.60
C TRP A 158 -0.38 6.85 0.22
N ARG A 159 -0.13 6.49 1.49
CA ARG A 159 -1.16 5.89 2.35
C ARG A 159 -2.33 6.86 2.56
N ALA A 160 -2.04 8.13 2.79
CA ALA A 160 -3.06 9.16 2.96
C ALA A 160 -3.90 9.35 1.68
N ALA A 161 -3.25 9.40 0.52
CA ALA A 161 -3.95 9.52 -0.77
C ALA A 161 -4.85 8.31 -1.07
N VAL A 162 -4.35 7.09 -0.78
CA VAL A 162 -5.13 5.86 -0.94
C VAL A 162 -6.29 5.81 0.06
N ALA A 163 -6.08 6.21 1.32
CA ALA A 163 -7.16 6.25 2.32
C ALA A 163 -8.24 7.28 2.00
N ALA A 164 -7.87 8.39 1.35
CA ALA A 164 -8.80 9.43 0.88
C ALA A 164 -9.36 9.16 -0.52
N TRP A 165 -9.03 8.02 -1.13
CA TRP A 165 -9.45 7.72 -2.49
C TRP A 165 -10.96 7.49 -2.55
N GLU A 166 -11.60 8.08 -3.56
CA GLU A 166 -13.00 7.87 -3.88
C GLU A 166 -13.13 7.42 -5.34
N PRO A 167 -14.03 6.47 -5.64
CA PRO A 167 -14.27 6.05 -7.01
C PRO A 167 -14.80 7.23 -7.84
N ARG A 168 -14.24 7.42 -9.04
CA ARG A 168 -14.76 8.41 -10.00
C ARG A 168 -16.16 7.98 -10.43
N LYS A 169 -17.15 8.83 -10.16
CA LYS A 169 -18.56 8.66 -10.58
C LYS A 169 -18.73 8.90 -12.07
#